data_AF-A0A2N2PRS5-F1
#
_entry.id   AF-A0A2N2PRS5-F1
#
_cell.length_a   1.000
_cell.length_b   1.000
_cell.length_c   1.000
_cell.angle_alpha   90.00
_cell.angle_beta   90.00
_cell.angle_gamma   90.00
#
_symmetry.space_group_name_H-M   'P 1'
#
loop_
_entity.id
_entity.type
_entity.pdbx_description
1 polymer ?
#
loop_
_entity_poly.entity_id
_entity_poly.type
_entity_poly.pdbx_seq_one_letter_code
_entity_poly.pdbx_strand_id
1 'polypeptide(L)'
;MRIRRIIWLDKFVDKIRTKHHVTTFEVEEVLRGRKKVHHVAKGDVAGEDVYLALGQTDEGRYLTVFFIVKANLDVLPISARDMDVFVKRKGGDMDESKRVPIPEHFRNAEEAGEFWDTHSAADYWDEMEAAGLLQGCAGG
;
A
#
# COMPACT_ATOMS: atom_id res chain seq x y z
N MET A 1 -12.40 -2.91 5.79
CA MET A 1 -12.34 -1.45 5.49
C MET A 1 -13.29 -1.09 4.35
N ARG A 2 -14.17 -0.10 4.56
CA ARG A 2 -15.06 0.48 3.54
C ARG A 2 -14.35 1.64 2.84
N ILE A 3 -14.35 1.66 1.51
CA ILE A 3 -13.81 2.75 0.68
C ILE A 3 -14.98 3.45 0.02
N ARG A 4 -15.01 4.79 0.05
CA ARG A 4 -16.06 5.58 -0.60
C ARG A 4 -15.71 5.85 -2.06
N ARG A 5 -14.56 6.45 -2.34
CA ARG A 5 -14.02 6.64 -3.71
C ARG A 5 -12.52 6.38 -3.73
N ILE A 6 -12.01 6.16 -4.93
CA ILE A 6 -10.57 6.06 -5.22
C ILE A 6 -10.20 7.34 -5.99
N ILE A 7 -9.24 8.09 -5.46
CA ILE A 7 -8.74 9.34 -6.04
C ILE A 7 -7.44 9.02 -6.76
N TRP A 8 -7.43 9.26 -8.07
CA TRP A 8 -6.23 9.10 -8.89
C TRP A 8 -5.60 10.46 -9.16
N LEU A 9 -4.30 10.57 -8.88
CA LEU A 9 -3.47 11.68 -9.33
C LEU A 9 -2.57 11.18 -10.45
N ASP A 10 -2.54 11.89 -11.57
CA ASP A 10 -1.82 11.48 -12.79
C ASP A 10 -0.36 11.10 -12.52
N LYS A 11 0.33 11.87 -11.67
CA LYS A 11 1.72 11.58 -11.26
C LYS A 11 1.90 10.18 -10.66
N PHE A 12 0.91 9.67 -9.94
CA PHE A 12 0.95 8.33 -9.35
C PHE A 12 0.46 7.26 -10.33
N VAL A 13 -0.53 7.57 -11.17
CA VAL A 13 -0.96 6.68 -12.25
C VAL A 13 0.22 6.37 -13.18
N ASP A 14 0.91 7.41 -13.63
CA ASP A 14 2.01 7.29 -14.58
C ASP A 14 3.17 6.47 -14.00
N LYS A 15 3.59 6.77 -12.76
CA LYS A 15 4.69 6.02 -12.14
C LYS A 15 4.31 4.56 -11.86
N ILE A 16 3.10 4.27 -11.38
CA ILE A 16 2.64 2.90 -11.08
C ILE A 16 2.63 2.08 -12.37
N ARG A 17 2.09 2.65 -13.44
CA ARG A 17 2.04 2.00 -14.75
C ARG A 17 3.44 1.79 -15.33
N THR A 18 4.29 2.81 -15.33
CA THR A 18 5.60 2.77 -16.01
C THR A 18 6.66 2.00 -15.23
N LYS A 19 6.70 2.11 -13.91
CA LYS A 19 7.71 1.44 -13.07
C LYS A 19 7.30 0.01 -12.72
N HIS A 20 6.02 -0.24 -12.50
CA HIS A 20 5.55 -1.50 -11.92
C HIS A 20 4.63 -2.31 -12.83
N HIS A 21 4.25 -1.79 -14.01
CA HIS A 21 3.36 -2.48 -14.95
C HIS A 21 2.03 -2.91 -14.29
N VAL A 22 1.55 -2.09 -13.36
CA VAL A 22 0.26 -2.25 -12.69
C VAL A 22 -0.69 -1.19 -13.24
N THR A 23 -1.90 -1.61 -13.58
CA THR A 23 -2.94 -0.71 -14.07
C THR A 23 -3.78 -0.16 -12.92
N THR A 24 -4.48 0.95 -13.15
CA THR A 24 -5.43 1.48 -12.18
C THR A 24 -6.54 0.47 -11.88
N PHE A 25 -7.00 -0.28 -12.88
CA PHE A 25 -8.03 -1.32 -12.71
C PHE A 25 -7.62 -2.39 -11.70
N GLU A 26 -6.41 -2.93 -11.81
CA GLU A 26 -5.90 -3.93 -10.86
C GLU A 26 -5.78 -3.40 -9.44
N VAL A 27 -5.37 -2.13 -9.29
CA VAL A 27 -5.35 -1.47 -7.98
C VAL A 27 -6.76 -1.32 -7.41
N GLU A 28 -7.72 -0.95 -8.25
CA GLU A 28 -9.11 -0.83 -7.85
C GLU A 28 -9.73 -2.18 -7.44
N GLU A 29 -9.42 -3.26 -8.16
CA GLU A 29 -9.82 -4.64 -7.80
C GLU A 29 -9.29 -5.01 -6.41
N VAL A 30 -8.01 -4.79 -6.14
CA VAL A 30 -7.40 -5.07 -4.83
C VAL A 30 -8.02 -4.21 -3.73
N LEU A 31 -8.21 -2.92 -3.98
CA LEU A 31 -8.75 -2.00 -2.98
C LEU A 31 -10.23 -2.25 -2.69
N ARG A 32 -11.05 -2.62 -3.69
CA ARG A 32 -12.48 -2.91 -3.49
C ARG A 32 -12.76 -4.35 -3.06
N GLY A 33 -11.86 -5.28 -3.40
CA GLY A 33 -11.99 -6.69 -3.11
C GLY A 33 -11.57 -7.09 -1.70
N ARG A 34 -11.35 -8.40 -1.54
CA ARG A 34 -10.81 -9.00 -0.31
C ARG A 34 -9.33 -8.65 -0.20
N LYS A 35 -8.98 -8.02 0.92
CA LYS A 35 -7.63 -7.54 1.19
C LYS A 35 -7.29 -7.64 2.68
N LYS A 36 -6.01 -7.80 2.98
CA LYS A 36 -5.44 -7.53 4.31
C LYS A 36 -4.92 -6.09 4.31
N VAL A 37 -5.17 -5.36 5.39
CA VAL A 37 -4.76 -3.95 5.50
C VAL A 37 -3.85 -3.81 6.70
N HIS A 38 -2.76 -3.06 6.54
CA HIS A 38 -1.85 -2.70 7.63
C HIS A 38 -1.68 -1.17 7.65
N HIS A 39 -1.64 -0.61 8.86
CA HIS A 39 -1.17 0.74 9.08
C HIS A 39 0.35 0.77 8.96
N VAL A 40 0.87 1.80 8.30
CA VAL A 40 2.29 1.91 7.95
C VAL A 40 2.93 3.10 8.65
N ALA A 41 2.33 4.27 8.53
CA ALA A 41 2.86 5.53 9.07
C ALA A 41 1.79 6.62 9.08
N LYS A 42 2.05 7.72 9.78
CA LYS A 42 1.23 8.93 9.65
C LYS A 42 1.51 9.61 8.31
N GLY A 43 0.48 10.19 7.70
CA GLY A 43 0.62 11.06 6.54
C GLY A 43 0.61 12.54 6.93
N ASP A 44 0.87 13.40 5.94
CA ASP A 44 1.02 14.86 6.07
C ASP A 44 -0.15 15.56 6.79
N VAL A 45 -1.37 15.06 6.56
CA VAL A 45 -2.58 15.60 7.19
C VAL A 45 -2.96 14.71 8.37
N ALA A 46 -3.20 15.31 9.53
CA ALA A 46 -3.59 14.59 10.73
C ALA A 46 -4.85 13.74 10.51
N GLY A 47 -4.73 12.43 10.76
CA GLY A 47 -5.80 11.45 10.52
C GLY A 47 -5.86 10.92 9.09
N GLU A 48 -4.97 11.37 8.20
CA GLU A 48 -4.80 10.83 6.85
C GLU A 48 -3.51 9.99 6.76
N ASP A 49 -3.59 8.80 7.33
CA ASP A 49 -2.43 7.90 7.45
C ASP A 49 -2.16 7.09 6.18
N VAL A 50 -0.93 6.57 6.09
CA VAL A 50 -0.49 5.67 5.03
C VAL A 50 -0.80 4.22 5.44
N TYR A 51 -1.40 3.48 4.52
CA TYR A 51 -1.77 2.09 4.69
C TYR A 51 -1.24 1.24 3.54
N LEU A 52 -1.06 -0.05 3.83
CA LEU A 52 -0.76 -1.11 2.88
C LEU A 52 -1.97 -2.01 2.72
N ALA A 53 -2.40 -2.26 1.48
CA ALA A 53 -3.32 -3.33 1.13
C ALA A 53 -2.56 -4.47 0.42
N LEU A 54 -2.82 -5.68 0.89
CA LEU A 54 -2.41 -6.93 0.24
C LEU A 54 -3.67 -7.60 -0.30
N GLY A 55 -3.74 -7.79 -1.61
CA GLY A 55 -4.88 -8.46 -2.24
C GLY A 55 -4.51 -9.15 -3.53
N GLN A 56 -5.50 -9.79 -4.12
CA GLN A 56 -5.40 -10.50 -5.39
C GLN A 56 -6.35 -9.84 -6.40
N THR A 57 -5.88 -9.64 -7.63
CA THR A 57 -6.68 -9.19 -8.77
C THR A 57 -7.62 -10.30 -9.23
N ASP A 58 -8.60 -9.97 -10.08
CA ASP A 58 -9.53 -10.97 -10.62
C ASP A 58 -8.81 -11.96 -11.55
N GLU A 59 -7.73 -11.53 -12.20
CA GLU A 59 -6.84 -12.39 -13.01
C GLU A 59 -5.82 -13.19 -12.18
N GLY A 60 -5.80 -12.99 -10.86
CA GLY A 60 -5.02 -13.81 -9.94
C GLY A 60 -3.65 -13.26 -9.55
N ARG A 61 -3.27 -12.06 -10.00
CA ARG A 61 -2.03 -11.39 -9.58
C ARG A 61 -2.15 -10.93 -8.14
N TYR A 62 -1.10 -11.12 -7.34
CA TYR A 62 -1.05 -10.61 -5.97
C TYR A 62 -0.33 -9.26 -5.98
N LEU A 63 -0.98 -8.22 -5.44
CA LEU A 63 -0.41 -6.88 -5.41
C LEU A 63 -0.29 -6.34 -3.99
N THR A 64 0.79 -5.59 -3.79
CA THR A 64 0.95 -4.64 -2.68
C THR A 64 0.51 -3.26 -3.16
N VAL A 65 -0.41 -2.63 -2.44
CA VAL A 65 -0.91 -1.28 -2.77
C VAL A 65 -0.74 -0.39 -1.54
N PHE A 66 0.09 0.64 -1.66
CA PHE A 66 0.20 1.69 -0.66
C PHE A 66 -0.75 2.84 -1.00
N PHE A 67 -1.51 3.28 0.00
CA PHE A 67 -2.52 4.32 -0.17
C PHE A 67 -2.69 5.17 1.09
N ILE A 68 -3.15 6.40 0.89
CA ILE A 68 -3.54 7.31 1.98
C ILE A 68 -5.05 7.25 2.14
N VAL A 69 -5.52 7.12 3.37
CA VAL A 69 -6.96 7.22 3.68
C VAL A 69 -7.29 8.66 4.01
N LYS A 70 -8.21 9.26 3.26
CA LYS A 70 -8.71 10.61 3.52
C LYS A 70 -9.75 10.59 4.63
N ALA A 71 -9.95 11.73 5.31
CA ALA A 71 -10.90 11.85 6.44
C ALA A 71 -12.34 11.38 6.10
N ASN A 72 -12.70 11.45 4.82
CA ASN A 72 -14.01 11.08 4.28
C ASN A 72 -14.06 9.64 3.70
N LEU A 73 -13.09 8.79 4.03
CA LEU A 73 -12.93 7.42 3.54
C LEU A 73 -12.69 7.29 2.03
N ASP A 74 -12.31 8.38 1.35
CA ASP A 74 -11.66 8.25 0.05
C ASP A 74 -10.25 7.72 0.24
N VAL A 75 -9.73 7.03 -0.77
CA VAL A 75 -8.35 6.54 -0.76
C VAL A 75 -7.59 7.13 -1.94
N LEU A 76 -6.33 7.48 -1.69
CA LEU A 76 -5.39 7.94 -2.70
C LEU A 76 -4.29 6.90 -2.82
N PRO A 77 -4.31 6.05 -3.87
CA PRO A 77 -3.18 5.18 -4.17
C PRO A 77 -1.93 6.01 -4.45
N ILE A 78 -0.84 5.70 -3.76
CA ILE A 78 0.45 6.40 -3.87
C ILE A 78 1.55 5.51 -4.41
N SER A 79 1.41 4.18 -4.34
CA SER A 79 2.28 3.20 -5.01
C SER A 79 1.56 1.86 -5.11
N ALA A 80 1.86 1.07 -6.13
CA ALA A 80 1.35 -0.29 -6.30
C ALA A 80 2.30 -1.11 -7.16
N ARG A 81 2.50 -2.38 -6.78
CA ARG A 81 3.44 -3.29 -7.43
C ARG A 81 3.08 -4.74 -7.12
N ASP A 82 3.63 -5.65 -7.92
CA ASP A 82 3.54 -7.09 -7.64
C ASP A 82 4.05 -7.39 -6.23
N MET A 83 3.34 -8.29 -5.56
CA MET A 83 3.67 -8.70 -4.20
C MET A 83 4.91 -9.58 -4.23
N ASP A 84 5.94 -9.13 -3.53
CA ASP A 84 7.10 -9.97 -3.28
C ASP A 84 6.68 -11.21 -2.49
N VAL A 85 7.22 -12.36 -2.88
CA VAL A 85 6.99 -13.60 -2.13
C VAL A 85 7.60 -13.42 -0.74
N PHE A 86 6.76 -13.43 0.29
CA PHE A 86 7.18 -13.48 1.69
C PHE A 86 7.86 -14.82 1.98
N VAL A 87 9.12 -14.96 1.57
CA VAL A 87 9.96 -16.05 2.03
C VAL A 87 10.54 -15.60 3.36
N LYS A 88 10.35 -16.39 4.44
CA LYS A 88 11.11 -16.27 5.70
C LYS A 88 12.59 -16.61 5.46
N ARG A 89 13.26 -15.89 4.58
CA ARG A 89 14.71 -15.75 4.64
C ARG A 89 14.95 -14.80 5.81
N LYS A 90 15.83 -15.17 6.75
CA LYS A 90 16.49 -14.14 7.57
C LYS A 90 16.95 -13.06 6.59
N GLY A 91 16.45 -11.84 6.75
CA GLY A 91 16.67 -10.66 5.89
C GLY A 91 17.27 -10.99 4.52
N GLY A 92 16.44 -11.00 3.47
CA GLY A 92 16.97 -11.12 2.11
C GLY A 92 18.11 -10.12 1.92
N ASP A 93 19.21 -10.55 1.28
CA ASP A 93 20.54 -9.98 0.98
C ASP A 93 20.85 -8.45 1.10
N MET A 94 19.91 -7.60 1.49
CA MET A 94 20.13 -6.26 2.00
C MET A 94 20.87 -6.32 3.34
N ASP A 95 22.06 -5.72 3.32
CA ASP A 95 22.75 -5.23 4.49
C ASP A 95 21.80 -4.38 5.35
N GLU A 96 21.43 -4.88 6.53
CA GLU A 96 20.53 -4.19 7.48
C GLU A 96 21.00 -2.76 7.79
N SER A 97 22.30 -2.48 7.68
CA SER A 97 22.85 -1.13 7.90
C SER A 97 22.47 -0.12 6.80
N LYS A 98 21.92 -0.57 5.67
CA LYS A 98 21.47 0.26 4.55
C LYS A 98 19.95 0.41 4.47
N ARG A 99 19.20 -0.28 5.34
CA ARG A 99 17.74 -0.19 5.36
C ARG A 99 17.32 1.17 5.90
N VAL A 100 16.57 1.93 5.10
CA VAL A 100 16.05 3.23 5.52
C VAL A 100 14.81 2.99 6.38
N PRO A 101 14.75 3.43 7.65
CA PRO A 101 13.58 3.22 8.50
C PRO A 101 12.34 3.91 7.91
N ILE A 102 11.15 3.35 8.15
CA ILE A 102 9.90 4.03 7.78
C ILE A 102 9.82 5.33 8.59
N PRO A 103 9.63 6.49 7.95
CA PRO A 103 9.35 7.72 8.67
C PRO A 103 8.09 7.58 9.52
N GLU A 104 8.12 8.02 10.79
CA GLU A 104 6.90 8.06 11.62
C GLU A 104 5.80 8.91 10.95
N HIS A 105 6.24 9.93 10.20
CA HIS A 105 5.39 10.87 9.48
C HIS A 105 6.00 11.21 8.12
N PHE A 106 5.24 10.95 7.05
CA PHE A 106 5.57 11.43 5.71
C PHE A 106 5.09 12.87 5.50
N ARG A 107 5.95 13.74 4.98
CA ARG A 107 5.67 15.18 4.77
C ARG A 107 4.67 15.46 3.67
N ASN A 108 4.42 14.50 2.79
CA ASN A 108 3.39 14.56 1.75
C ASN A 108 3.22 13.19 1.07
N ALA A 109 2.20 13.08 0.22
CA ALA A 109 1.92 11.87 -0.54
C ALA A 109 3.03 11.48 -1.53
N GLU A 110 3.81 12.45 -2.00
CA GLU A 110 4.88 12.21 -2.97
C GLU A 110 6.08 11.53 -2.30
N GLU A 111 6.53 12.02 -1.14
CA GLU A 111 7.56 11.38 -0.32
C GLU A 111 7.17 9.94 0.05
N ALA A 112 5.92 9.74 0.49
CA ALA A 112 5.42 8.40 0.80
C ALA A 112 5.42 7.49 -0.44
N GLY A 113 4.99 8.02 -1.58
CA GLY A 113 4.98 7.29 -2.84
C GLY A 113 6.38 6.94 -3.34
N GLU A 114 7.33 7.86 -3.26
CA GLU A 114 8.72 7.64 -3.67
C GLU A 114 9.41 6.61 -2.78
N PHE A 115 9.16 6.65 -1.47
CA PHE A 115 9.66 5.65 -0.54
C PHE A 115 9.18 4.24 -0.94
N TRP A 116 7.87 4.05 -1.11
CA TRP A 116 7.32 2.72 -1.38
C TRP A 116 7.52 2.21 -2.82
N ASP A 117 7.90 3.09 -3.76
CA ASP A 117 8.31 2.66 -5.10
C ASP A 117 9.61 1.82 -5.07
N THR A 118 10.48 2.02 -4.08
CA THR A 118 11.80 1.34 -3.99
C THR A 118 11.95 0.41 -2.79
N HIS A 119 11.16 0.58 -1.73
CA HIS A 119 11.25 -0.20 -0.50
C HIS A 119 10.22 -1.33 -0.48
N SER A 120 10.65 -2.56 -0.20
CA SER A 120 9.73 -3.70 -0.18
C SER A 120 8.91 -3.78 1.09
N ALA A 121 7.60 -3.96 0.98
CA ALA A 121 6.72 -4.22 2.12
C ALA A 121 7.20 -5.42 2.96
N ALA A 122 7.84 -6.42 2.33
CA ALA A 122 8.35 -7.60 3.02
C ALA A 122 9.47 -7.26 4.02
N ASP A 123 10.29 -6.25 3.72
CA ASP A 123 11.41 -5.85 4.58
C ASP A 123 10.92 -5.17 5.85
N TYR A 124 9.71 -4.59 5.86
CA TYR A 124 9.15 -3.82 6.97
C TYR A 124 7.94 -4.48 7.62
N TRP A 125 7.72 -5.76 7.36
CA TRP A 125 6.52 -6.45 7.81
C TRP A 125 6.30 -6.38 9.34
N ASP A 126 7.37 -6.52 10.11
CA ASP A 126 7.32 -6.52 11.58
C ASP A 126 7.14 -5.12 12.20
N GLU A 127 7.24 -4.05 11.39
CA GLU A 127 7.02 -2.66 11.80
C GLU A 127 5.61 -2.15 11.48
N MET A 128 4.82 -2.93 10.73
CA MET A 128 3.47 -2.55 10.29
C MET A 128 2.40 -3.17 11.18
N GLU A 129 1.40 -2.37 11.54
CA GLU A 129 0.33 -2.81 12.43
C GLU A 129 -0.87 -3.31 11.63
N ALA A 130 -1.35 -4.52 11.91
CA ALA A 130 -2.54 -5.05 11.26
C ALA A 130 -3.74 -4.12 11.55
N ALA A 131 -4.28 -3.51 10.50
CA ALA A 131 -5.42 -2.62 10.65
C ALA A 131 -6.67 -3.48 10.84
N GLY A 132 -7.16 -3.55 12.08
CA GLY A 132 -8.43 -4.18 12.48
C GLY A 132 -9.67 -3.48 11.93
N LEU A 133 -9.68 -3.11 10.65
CA LEU A 133 -10.79 -2.43 10.00
C LEU A 133 -11.76 -3.49 9.46
N LEU A 134 -12.71 -3.88 10.32
CA LEU A 134 -13.97 -4.57 10.04
C LEU A 134 -14.08 -5.11 8.60
N GLN A 135 -13.85 -6.41 8.45
CA GLN A 135 -14.35 -7.17 7.33
C GLN A 135 -15.88 -7.14 7.43
N GLY A 136 -16.52 -6.25 6.69
CA GLY A 136 -17.96 -6.34 6.46
C GLY A 136 -18.23 -7.67 5.78
N CYS A 137 -18.96 -8.52 6.49
CA CYS A 137 -19.56 -9.78 6.06
C CYS A 137 -19.71 -9.90 4.54
N ALA A 138 -18.94 -10.80 3.93
CA ALA A 138 -19.36 -11.47 2.71
C ALA A 138 -20.35 -12.57 3.14
N GLY A 139 -21.63 -12.25 3.12
CA GLY A 139 -22.72 -13.18 3.37
C GLY A 139 -23.92 -12.78 2.52
N GLY A 140 -24.31 -13.66 1.59
CA GLY A 140 -25.40 -13.49 0.64
C GLY A 140 -25.10 -14.24 -0.64
#